data_AF-A0A913ZK33-F1
#
_entry.id   AF-A0A913ZK33-F1
#
_cell.length_a   1.000
_cell.length_b   1.000
_cell.length_c   1.000
_cell.angle_alpha   90.00
_cell.angle_beta   90.00
_cell.angle_gamma   90.00
#
_symmetry.space_group_name_H-M   'P 1'
#
loop_
_entity.id
_entity.type
_entity.pdbx_description
1 polymer ?
#
loop_
_entity_poly.entity_id
_entity_poly.type
_entity_poly.pdbx_seq_one_letter_code
_entity_poly.pdbx_strand_id
1 'polypeptide(L)'
;MTKPVGRQNDEDSSEDDGAKKPKTSTTSGKIRKVGGKRGRKPSKIDQKAKLERSRQSARDCRARKKQKYQLLEEMVAGKERDICALREELDMYKQWCKKIDQGTIPPEIYDTLQTGEVAKPNDPIKEEPC
;
A
#
# COMPACT_ATOMS: atom_id res chain seq x y z
N MET A 1 4.99 -3.15 -36.37
CA MET A 1 5.45 -4.55 -36.42
C MET A 1 5.80 -5.04 -35.03
N THR A 2 4.94 -5.87 -34.47
CA THR A 2 5.20 -6.76 -33.34
C THR A 2 6.11 -7.90 -33.79
N LYS A 3 7.11 -8.28 -32.98
CA LYS A 3 7.59 -9.67 -32.92
C LYS A 3 7.98 -10.08 -31.50
N PRO A 4 7.68 -11.34 -31.12
CA PRO A 4 7.77 -11.87 -29.76
C PRO A 4 9.11 -12.60 -29.53
N VAL A 5 9.50 -12.80 -28.28
CA VAL A 5 10.44 -13.87 -27.91
C VAL A 5 9.97 -14.48 -26.61
N GLY A 6 9.37 -15.66 -26.70
CA GLY A 6 9.38 -16.63 -25.61
C GLY A 6 10.72 -17.34 -25.57
N ARG A 7 11.18 -17.70 -24.37
CA ARG A 7 12.23 -18.69 -24.15
C ARG A 7 12.08 -19.25 -22.74
N GLN A 8 11.46 -20.42 -22.61
CA GLN A 8 12.03 -21.76 -22.46
C GLN A 8 12.42 -22.08 -21.01
N ASN A 9 11.95 -23.25 -20.59
CA ASN A 9 12.08 -23.88 -19.30
C ASN A 9 13.55 -24.05 -18.89
N ASP A 10 13.87 -23.72 -17.64
CA ASP A 10 15.12 -24.11 -17.00
C ASP A 10 14.92 -25.51 -16.37
N GLU A 11 15.42 -26.54 -17.06
CA GLU A 11 15.74 -27.83 -16.46
C GLU A 11 17.01 -27.63 -15.62
N ASP A 12 16.86 -27.51 -14.30
CA ASP A 12 18.00 -27.42 -13.37
C ASP A 12 18.53 -28.85 -13.13
N SER A 13 19.51 -29.24 -13.96
CA SER A 13 20.36 -30.41 -13.75
C SER A 13 21.36 -30.10 -12.64
N SER A 14 21.26 -30.79 -11.52
CA SER A 14 22.16 -30.64 -10.38
C SER A 14 23.53 -31.29 -10.66
N GLU A 15 24.53 -30.49 -11.00
CA GLU A 15 25.93 -30.87 -10.88
C GLU A 15 26.50 -30.32 -9.56
N ASP A 16 26.95 -31.25 -8.72
CA ASP A 16 27.58 -31.09 -7.42
C ASP A 16 29.02 -30.63 -7.62
N ASP A 17 29.36 -29.40 -7.21
CA ASP A 17 30.75 -28.96 -7.12
C ASP A 17 31.05 -28.26 -5.80
N GLY A 18 31.98 -28.87 -5.06
CA GLY A 18 32.26 -28.61 -3.66
C GLY A 18 33.12 -27.36 -3.46
N ALA A 19 32.60 -26.38 -2.73
CA ALA A 19 33.36 -25.23 -2.26
C ALA A 19 33.51 -25.23 -0.72
N LYS A 20 34.75 -25.44 -0.25
CA LYS A 20 35.21 -25.24 1.14
C LYS A 20 34.84 -23.83 1.63
N LYS A 21 34.18 -23.72 2.79
CA LYS A 21 34.00 -22.43 3.50
C LYS A 21 35.04 -22.21 4.61
N PRO A 22 35.64 -21.01 4.70
CA PRO A 22 36.62 -20.67 5.73
C PRO A 22 35.95 -20.42 7.09
N LYS A 23 36.69 -20.74 8.15
CA LYS A 23 36.29 -20.52 9.54
C LYS A 23 36.57 -19.06 9.94
N THR A 24 35.53 -18.36 10.42
CA THR A 24 35.69 -17.07 11.08
C THR A 24 35.19 -17.18 12.52
N SER A 25 36.15 -17.10 13.43
CA SER A 25 36.00 -16.95 14.87
C SER A 25 35.46 -15.57 15.23
N THR A 26 34.38 -15.49 16.02
CA THR A 26 34.07 -14.25 16.75
C THR A 26 33.44 -14.59 18.10
N THR A 27 34.32 -14.56 19.10
CA THR A 27 34.15 -14.15 20.50
C THR A 27 32.75 -14.17 21.13
N SER A 28 32.67 -15.04 22.13
CA SER A 28 31.67 -15.17 23.17
C SER A 28 31.45 -13.90 24.00
N GLY A 29 30.24 -13.33 23.93
CA GLY A 29 29.68 -12.40 24.92
C GLY A 29 28.60 -13.10 25.74
N LYS A 30 28.90 -13.44 26.99
CA LYS A 30 28.01 -14.19 27.89
C LYS A 30 27.11 -13.24 28.69
N ILE A 31 25.88 -13.01 28.22
CA ILE A 31 24.81 -12.43 29.04
C ILE A 31 23.91 -13.58 29.51
N ARG A 32 23.95 -13.89 30.81
CA ARG A 32 23.01 -14.84 31.43
C ARG A 32 21.71 -14.10 31.72
N LYS A 33 20.61 -14.45 31.03
CA LYS A 33 19.26 -14.02 31.40
C LYS A 33 18.50 -15.22 31.96
N VAL A 34 18.16 -15.12 33.24
CA VAL A 34 17.20 -15.97 33.96
C VAL A 34 15.82 -15.79 33.34
N GLY A 35 15.12 -16.89 33.08
CA GLY A 35 13.68 -16.87 32.78
C GLY A 35 13.28 -17.59 31.50
N GLY A 36 12.56 -18.69 31.67
CA GLY A 36 11.67 -19.21 30.63
C GLY A 36 11.85 -20.70 30.33
N LYS A 37 10.98 -21.53 30.90
CA LYS A 37 10.56 -22.80 30.30
C LYS A 37 9.85 -22.49 28.96
N ARG A 38 10.62 -22.10 27.94
CA ARG A 38 10.22 -21.96 26.53
C ARG A 38 11.32 -22.62 25.72
N GLY A 39 11.37 -23.95 25.84
CA GLY A 39 12.52 -24.74 25.40
C GLY A 39 12.15 -26.10 24.86
N ARG A 40 10.90 -26.35 24.47
CA ARG A 40 10.65 -27.50 23.61
C ARG A 40 11.18 -27.14 22.23
N LYS A 41 12.47 -27.44 22.00
CA LYS A 41 13.07 -27.46 20.67
C LYS A 41 12.11 -28.28 19.80
N PRO A 42 11.62 -27.77 18.67
CA PRO A 42 10.85 -28.61 17.75
C PRO A 42 11.75 -29.79 17.40
N SER A 43 11.39 -30.95 17.92
CA SER A 43 12.08 -32.22 17.68
C SER A 43 12.00 -32.47 16.18
N LYS A 44 13.12 -32.24 15.48
CA LYS A 44 13.28 -32.39 14.03
C LYS A 44 12.15 -31.71 13.23
N ILE A 45 12.18 -30.37 13.15
CA ILE A 45 11.42 -29.71 12.10
C ILE A 45 12.03 -30.16 10.76
N ASP A 46 11.18 -30.68 9.87
CA ASP A 46 11.60 -31.04 8.52
C ASP A 46 12.25 -29.81 7.87
N GLN A 47 13.43 -29.98 7.28
CA GLN A 47 14.14 -28.89 6.61
C GLN A 47 13.26 -28.27 5.52
N LYS A 48 12.44 -29.09 4.84
CA LYS A 48 11.44 -28.63 3.87
C LYS A 48 10.41 -27.69 4.50
N ALA A 49 9.89 -28.02 5.67
CA ALA A 49 8.93 -27.19 6.40
C ALA A 49 9.55 -25.87 6.89
N LYS A 50 10.84 -25.86 7.26
CA LYS A 50 11.56 -24.63 7.62
C LYS A 50 11.76 -23.70 6.42
N LEU A 51 12.15 -24.27 5.28
CA LEU A 51 12.35 -23.51 4.04
C LEU A 51 11.03 -22.91 3.55
N GLU A 52 9.93 -23.66 3.59
CA GLU A 52 8.63 -23.16 3.15
C GLU A 52 8.11 -22.03 4.06
N ARG A 53 8.31 -22.12 5.38
CA ARG A 53 7.99 -21.02 6.31
C ARG A 53 8.79 -19.76 6.00
N SER A 54 10.07 -19.89 5.66
CA SER A 54 10.92 -18.76 5.28
C SER A 54 10.44 -18.12 3.97
N ARG A 55 10.10 -18.95 2.98
CA ARG A 55 9.53 -18.49 1.70
C ARG A 55 8.20 -17.78 1.89
N GLN A 56 7.31 -18.35 2.69
CA GLN A 56 6.01 -17.74 3.00
C GLN A 56 6.19 -16.40 3.71
N SER A 57 7.07 -16.32 4.71
CA SER A 57 7.35 -15.06 5.41
C SER A 57 7.86 -13.96 4.46
N ALA A 58 8.68 -14.33 3.47
CA ALA A 58 9.15 -13.41 2.44
C ALA A 58 8.02 -12.97 1.48
N ARG A 59 7.12 -13.88 1.10
CA ARG A 59 5.92 -13.56 0.32
C ARG A 59 5.02 -12.60 1.08
N ASP A 60 4.70 -12.90 2.33
CA ASP A 60 3.86 -12.07 3.19
C ASP A 60 4.46 -10.68 3.40
N CYS A 61 5.79 -10.59 3.53
CA CYS A 61 6.47 -9.30 3.60
C CYS A 61 6.23 -8.43 2.36
N ARG A 62 6.32 -9.03 1.17
CA ARG A 62 6.02 -8.34 -0.10
C ARG A 62 4.54 -7.99 -0.22
N ALA A 63 3.65 -8.91 0.12
CA ALA A 63 2.21 -8.69 0.09
C ALA A 63 1.79 -7.54 1.02
N ARG A 64 2.29 -7.54 2.27
CA ARG A 64 2.05 -6.44 3.23
C ARG A 64 2.58 -5.11 2.73
N LYS A 65 3.78 -5.10 2.14
CA LYS A 65 4.36 -3.88 1.54
C LYS A 65 3.47 -3.35 0.41
N LYS A 66 3.00 -4.23 -0.48
CA LYS A 66 2.07 -3.86 -1.56
C LYS A 66 0.76 -3.31 -1.02
N GLN A 67 0.12 -4.01 -0.08
CA GLN A 67 -1.12 -3.55 0.56
C GLN A 67 -0.96 -2.19 1.23
N LYS A 68 0.15 -1.95 1.92
CA LYS A 68 0.42 -0.66 2.57
C LYS A 68 0.47 0.48 1.56
N TYR A 69 1.19 0.31 0.44
CA TYR A 69 1.25 1.36 -0.57
C TYR A 69 -0.08 1.53 -1.30
N GLN A 70 -0.79 0.44 -1.57
CA GLN A 70 -2.13 0.49 -2.17
C GLN A 70 -3.08 1.36 -1.35
N LEU A 71 -3.15 1.13 -0.03
CA LEU A 71 -3.98 1.94 0.86
C LEU A 71 -3.54 3.41 0.88
N LEU A 72 -2.23 3.67 0.95
CA LEU A 72 -1.71 5.03 0.93
C LEU A 72 -2.04 5.75 -0.38
N GLU A 73 -1.93 5.05 -1.51
CA GLU A 73 -2.30 5.55 -2.83
C GLU A 73 -3.78 5.87 -2.91
N GLU A 74 -4.65 4.99 -2.42
CA GLU A 74 -6.10 5.22 -2.34
C GLU A 74 -6.45 6.42 -1.46
N MET A 75 -5.79 6.59 -0.32
CA MET A 75 -5.98 7.74 0.57
C MET A 75 -5.56 9.05 -0.09
N VAL A 76 -4.42 9.06 -0.79
CA VAL A 76 -3.93 10.26 -1.50
C VAL A 76 -4.85 10.59 -2.67
N ALA A 77 -5.18 9.60 -3.50
CA ALA A 77 -6.08 9.77 -4.64
C ALA A 77 -7.49 10.22 -4.21
N GLY A 78 -7.98 9.77 -3.05
CA GLY A 78 -9.22 10.27 -2.44
C GLY A 78 -9.17 11.76 -2.16
N LYS A 79 -8.13 12.20 -1.43
CA LYS A 79 -7.95 13.61 -1.10
C LYS A 79 -7.74 14.48 -2.33
N GLU A 80 -7.01 14.01 -3.33
CA GLU A 80 -6.81 14.74 -4.58
C GLU A 80 -8.13 14.94 -5.33
N ARG A 81 -8.99 13.93 -5.39
CA ARG A 81 -10.34 14.05 -5.96
C ARG A 81 -11.19 15.07 -5.22
N ASP A 82 -11.18 15.04 -3.89
CA ASP A 82 -11.95 16.00 -3.08
C ASP A 82 -11.44 17.44 -3.28
N ILE A 83 -10.11 17.63 -3.35
CA ILE A 83 -9.52 18.94 -3.64
C ILE A 83 -9.91 19.43 -5.03
N CYS A 84 -9.89 18.57 -6.04
CA CYS A 84 -10.31 18.95 -7.40
C CYS A 84 -11.79 19.35 -7.44
N ALA A 85 -12.68 18.57 -6.82
CA ALA A 85 -14.11 18.86 -6.76
C ALA A 85 -14.39 20.23 -6.09
N LEU A 86 -13.76 20.49 -4.94
CA LEU A 86 -13.91 21.78 -4.24
C LEU A 86 -13.38 22.96 -5.06
N ARG A 87 -12.30 22.76 -5.83
CA ARG A 87 -11.76 23.81 -6.70
C ARG A 87 -12.69 24.12 -7.87
N GLU A 88 -13.25 23.08 -8.50
CA GLU A 88 -14.22 23.23 -9.59
C GLU A 88 -15.48 23.96 -9.12
N GLU A 89 -16.00 23.60 -7.94
CA GLU A 89 -17.14 24.27 -7.32
C GLU A 89 -16.84 25.75 -7.03
N LEU A 90 -15.68 26.04 -6.44
CA LEU A 90 -15.28 27.42 -6.17
C LEU A 90 -15.14 28.25 -7.46
N ASP A 91 -14.58 27.67 -8.52
CA ASP A 91 -14.43 28.35 -9.80
C ASP A 91 -15.77 28.55 -10.50
N MET A 92 -16.73 27.63 -10.35
CA MET A 92 -18.11 27.83 -10.79
C MET A 92 -18.74 29.06 -10.11
N TYR A 93 -18.65 29.18 -8.78
CA TYR A 93 -19.18 30.34 -8.06
C TYR A 93 -18.51 31.65 -8.48
N LYS A 94 -17.18 31.66 -8.67
CA LYS A 94 -16.49 32.86 -9.20
C LYS A 94 -16.99 33.27 -10.58
N GLN A 95 -17.25 32.30 -11.46
CA GLN A 95 -17.79 32.58 -12.79
C GLN A 95 -19.21 33.15 -12.72
N TRP A 96 -20.03 32.66 -11.79
CA TRP A 96 -21.36 33.20 -11.53
C TRP A 96 -21.34 34.63 -11.03
N CYS A 97 -20.46 34.97 -10.08
CA CYS A 97 -20.27 36.35 -9.63
C CYS A 97 -19.93 37.28 -10.81
N LYS A 98 -19.00 36.87 -11.68
CA LYS A 98 -18.65 37.66 -12.88
C LYS A 98 -19.83 37.90 -13.82
N LYS A 99 -20.72 36.92 -13.99
CA LYS A 99 -21.92 37.06 -14.83
C LYS A 99 -22.96 37.98 -14.19
N ILE A 100 -23.15 37.87 -12.88
CA ILE A 100 -24.02 38.75 -12.10
C ILE A 100 -23.53 40.20 -12.18
N ASP A 101 -22.22 40.42 -12.03
CA ASP A 101 -21.61 41.76 -12.15
C ASP A 101 -21.80 42.36 -13.55
N GLN A 102 -21.95 41.51 -14.57
CA GLN A 102 -22.28 41.89 -15.95
C GLN A 102 -23.79 42.06 -16.20
N GLY A 103 -24.63 41.95 -15.16
CA GLY A 103 -26.08 42.10 -15.24
C GLY A 103 -26.83 40.90 -15.81
N THR A 104 -26.16 39.76 -16.00
CA THR A 104 -26.78 38.51 -16.48
C THR A 104 -26.88 37.53 -15.33
N ILE A 105 -28.09 37.27 -14.83
CA ILE A 105 -28.30 36.27 -13.78
C ILE A 105 -28.47 34.89 -14.43
N PRO A 106 -27.53 33.95 -14.23
CA PRO A 106 -27.65 32.60 -14.78
C PRO A 106 -28.79 31.81 -14.12
N PRO A 107 -29.61 31.06 -14.89
CA PRO A 107 -30.72 30.28 -14.37
C PRO A 107 -30.28 29.21 -13.35
N GLU A 108 -29.06 28.70 -13.49
CA GLU A 108 -28.49 27.65 -12.63
C GLU A 108 -28.32 28.10 -11.16
N ILE A 109 -28.22 29.41 -10.93
CA ILE A 109 -28.19 29.97 -9.58
C ILE A 109 -29.53 29.78 -8.88
N TYR A 110 -30.64 29.95 -9.61
CA TYR A 110 -31.97 29.78 -9.01
C TYR A 110 -32.20 28.33 -8.60
N ASP A 111 -31.77 27.37 -9.43
CA ASP A 111 -31.92 25.95 -9.13
C ASP A 111 -31.12 25.55 -7.88
N THR A 112 -29.88 26.03 -7.75
CA THR A 112 -29.04 25.75 -6.56
C THR A 112 -29.55 26.43 -5.29
N LEU A 113 -30.07 27.66 -5.39
CA LEU A 113 -30.68 28.35 -4.24
C LEU A 113 -32.02 27.72 -3.82
N GLN A 114 -32.78 27.16 -4.77
CA GLN A 114 -34.11 26.61 -4.53
C GLN A 114 -34.08 25.15 -4.03
N THR A 115 -33.08 24.37 -4.44
CA THR A 115 -32.88 23.01 -3.92
C THR A 115 -32.26 23.00 -2.53
N GLY A 116 -31.62 24.08 -2.09
CA GLY A 116 -30.98 24.15 -0.76
C GLY A 116 -29.87 23.11 -0.56
N GLU A 117 -29.44 22.46 -1.65
CA GLU A 117 -28.30 21.57 -1.66
C GLU A 117 -27.03 22.42 -1.66
N VAL A 118 -26.69 22.93 -0.47
CA VAL A 118 -25.28 23.18 -0.14
C VAL A 118 -24.63 21.80 -0.28
N ALA A 119 -23.75 21.64 -1.28
CA ALA A 119 -23.01 20.42 -1.51
C ALA A 119 -22.49 19.92 -0.16
N LYS A 120 -23.04 18.78 0.29
CA LYS A 120 -22.78 18.28 1.64
C LYS A 120 -21.26 18.10 1.78
N PRO A 121 -20.64 18.61 2.86
CA PRO A 121 -19.25 18.31 3.13
C PRO A 121 -19.13 16.79 3.21
N ASN A 122 -18.27 16.22 2.36
CA ASN A 122 -17.88 14.82 2.42
C ASN A 122 -17.61 14.43 3.88
N ASP A 123 -18.29 13.37 4.33
CA ASP A 123 -18.31 12.94 5.73
C ASP A 123 -16.90 12.78 6.32
N PRO A 124 -16.72 13.06 7.62
CA PRO A 124 -15.43 12.96 8.29
C PRO A 124 -14.90 11.53 8.21
N ILE A 125 -13.58 11.47 7.94
CA ILE A 125 -12.73 10.31 8.14
C ILE A 125 -13.17 9.59 9.40
N LYS A 126 -13.74 8.39 9.24
CA LYS A 126 -13.95 7.48 10.38
C LYS A 126 -12.57 7.21 10.95
N GLU A 127 -12.24 7.82 12.08
CA GLU A 127 -11.11 7.42 12.90
C GLU A 127 -11.38 6.00 13.38
N GLU A 128 -10.89 5.01 12.63
CA GLU A 128 -10.77 3.64 13.11
C GLU A 128 -9.69 3.64 14.21
N PRO A 129 -10.03 3.30 15.46
CA PRO A 129 -9.04 3.17 16.52
C PRO A 129 -8.09 1.99 16.21
N CYS A 130 -6.79 2.19 16.47
CA CYS A 130 -5.77 1.14 16.42
C CYS A 130 -6.12 -0.10 17.27
#